data_AF-A0A059LKN6-F1
#
_entry.id   AF-A0A059LKN6-F1
#
_cell.length_a   1.000
_cell.length_b   1.000
_cell.length_c   1.000
_cell.angle_alpha   90.00
_cell.angle_beta   90.00
_cell.angle_gamma   90.00
#
_symmetry.space_group_name_H-M   'P 1'
#
loop_
_entity.id
_entity.type
_entity.pdbx_description
1 polymer ?
#
loop_
_entity_poly.entity_id
_entity_poly.type
_entity_poly.pdbx_seq_one_letter_code
_entity_poly.pdbx_strand_id
1 'polypeptide(L)'
;MLCAASRAAGVNTASPTDGLTALHGACSRPNRGLSRVIALLIGAGADKHALDAFGRTPTALLTAAASPASVQDDEVAATSELARDCYRTDKFRMFQFKIETCPRLEEMHSWTLCPYMHPGEKARRRDPRLYRYQGVPCPDYRKGLCKRGDLCPFSHGVFESWLHPSKYRTQLCQEGQACRRTICFFAHSVPELREPTHCFDADEEAAAAALRRPRVRPSAKAKGEAEDG
;
A
#
# COMPACT_ATOMS: atom_id res chain seq x y z
N MET A 1 -14.59 20.62 63.43
CA MET A 1 -13.83 21.73 62.83
C MET A 1 -13.27 21.27 61.51
N LEU A 2 -13.72 21.92 60.43
CA LEU A 2 -13.23 21.77 59.07
C LEU A 2 -11.78 22.25 58.96
N CYS A 3 -10.95 21.56 58.17
CA CYS A 3 -10.16 22.26 57.16
C CYS A 3 -9.79 21.29 56.02
N ALA A 4 -10.26 21.63 54.82
CA ALA A 4 -10.09 20.92 53.58
C ALA A 4 -8.70 21.21 52.97
N ALA A 5 -7.98 20.17 52.54
CA ALA A 5 -6.87 20.32 51.61
C ALA A 5 -6.58 19.01 50.85
N SER A 6 -7.58 18.41 50.22
CA SER A 6 -7.34 17.54 49.07
C SER A 6 -7.72 18.33 47.82
N ARG A 7 -6.86 19.28 47.44
CA ARG A 7 -6.95 19.88 46.10
C ARG A 7 -6.75 18.73 45.12
N ALA A 8 -7.82 18.38 44.40
CA ALA A 8 -7.70 17.51 43.24
C ALA A 8 -6.61 18.10 42.35
N ALA A 9 -5.46 17.43 42.27
CA ALA A 9 -4.38 17.87 41.40
C ALA A 9 -4.95 17.94 39.98
N GLY A 10 -4.89 19.12 39.36
CA GLY A 10 -5.37 19.29 38.00
C GLY A 10 -4.64 18.34 37.05
N VAL A 11 -5.32 17.87 36.01
CA VAL A 11 -4.75 16.91 35.03
C VAL A 11 -3.45 17.39 34.38
N ASN A 12 -3.23 18.71 34.35
CA ASN A 12 -2.04 19.38 33.81
C ASN A 12 -1.03 19.81 34.88
N THR A 13 -1.17 19.34 36.12
CA THR A 13 -0.19 19.64 37.17
C THR A 13 1.15 19.01 36.78
N ALA A 14 2.14 19.85 36.54
CA ALA A 14 3.50 19.43 36.22
C ALA A 14 4.29 19.17 37.51
N SER A 15 5.15 18.14 37.49
CA SER A 15 6.10 17.89 38.57
C SER A 15 7.05 19.09 38.74
N PRO A 16 7.26 19.61 39.96
CA PRO A 16 8.17 20.73 40.19
C PRO A 16 9.65 20.37 39.96
N THR A 17 10.01 19.09 39.91
CA THR A 17 11.38 18.63 39.68
C THR A 17 11.73 18.52 38.20
N ASP A 18 10.84 17.92 37.41
CA ASP A 18 11.15 17.48 36.04
C ASP A 18 10.17 18.02 34.99
N GLY A 19 9.20 18.84 35.39
CA GLY A 19 8.16 19.39 34.51
C GLY A 19 7.16 18.35 33.96
N LEU A 20 7.24 17.10 34.40
CA LEU A 20 6.43 16.01 33.86
C LEU A 20 4.97 16.11 34.32
N THR A 21 4.06 16.07 33.35
CA THR A 21 2.61 15.94 33.61
C THR A 21 2.20 14.46 33.68
N ALA A 22 0.97 14.19 34.11
CA ALA A 22 0.41 12.83 34.09
C ALA A 22 0.48 12.18 32.69
N LEU A 23 0.31 12.99 31.64
CA LEU A 23 0.41 12.52 30.25
C LEU A 23 1.85 12.16 29.86
N HIS A 24 2.86 12.91 30.32
CA HIS A 24 4.27 12.54 30.13
C HIS A 24 4.59 11.19 30.80
N GLY A 25 4.09 10.97 32.02
CA GLY A 25 4.27 9.70 32.73
C GLY A 25 3.66 8.51 32.00
N ALA A 26 2.46 8.67 31.43
CA ALA A 26 1.82 7.66 30.61
C ALA A 26 2.62 7.35 29.34
N CYS A 27 3.18 8.37 28.69
CA CYS A 27 3.96 8.21 27.46
C CYS A 27 5.40 7.72 27.67
N SER A 28 5.96 7.88 28.87
CA SER A 28 7.33 7.46 29.20
C SER A 28 7.53 5.93 29.16
N ARG A 29 6.47 5.14 29.37
CA ARG A 29 6.53 3.67 29.40
C ARG A 29 5.36 3.04 28.64
N PRO A 30 5.52 2.72 27.34
CA PRO A 30 4.43 2.13 26.57
C PRO A 30 4.09 0.72 27.08
N ASN A 31 2.79 0.45 27.24
CA ASN A 31 2.25 -0.85 27.63
C ASN A 31 1.01 -1.20 26.79
N ARG A 32 0.57 -2.48 26.80
CA ARG A 32 -0.70 -2.87 26.19
C ARG A 32 -1.84 -2.19 26.95
N GLY A 33 -2.48 -1.20 26.31
CA GLY A 33 -3.53 -0.37 26.92
C GLY A 33 -3.23 1.13 26.94
N LEU A 34 -2.03 1.54 26.53
CA LEU A 34 -1.62 2.94 26.46
C LEU A 34 -2.62 3.84 25.71
N SER A 35 -3.17 3.37 24.59
CA SER A 35 -4.18 4.12 23.82
C SER A 35 -5.42 4.46 24.64
N ARG A 36 -5.83 3.57 25.57
CA ARG A 36 -6.97 3.81 26.46
C ARG A 36 -6.62 4.82 27.54
N VAL A 37 -5.42 4.75 28.10
CA VAL A 37 -4.92 5.68 29.13
C VAL A 37 -4.76 7.10 28.57
N ILE A 38 -4.16 7.24 27.39
CA ILE A 38 -4.03 8.53 26.69
C ILE A 38 -5.41 9.12 26.40
N ALA A 39 -6.35 8.31 25.91
CA ALA A 39 -7.71 8.78 25.64
C ALA A 39 -8.43 9.28 26.91
N LEU A 40 -8.24 8.63 28.06
CA LEU A 40 -8.80 9.06 29.34
C LEU A 40 -8.19 10.38 29.81
N LEU A 41 -6.87 10.54 29.70
CA LEU A 41 -6.18 11.76 30.13
C LEU A 41 -6.53 12.95 29.23
N ILE A 42 -6.54 12.78 27.90
CA ILE A 42 -6.96 13.82 26.97
C ILE A 42 -8.44 14.16 27.19
N GLY A 43 -9.30 13.16 27.37
CA GLY A 43 -10.71 13.36 27.69
C GLY A 43 -10.95 14.09 29.01
N ALA A 44 -10.02 13.98 29.96
CA ALA A 44 -10.01 14.73 31.21
C ALA A 44 -9.38 16.14 31.09
N GLY A 45 -8.94 16.55 29.89
CA GLY A 45 -8.36 17.87 29.62
C GLY A 45 -6.83 17.95 29.69
N ALA A 46 -6.13 16.81 29.59
CA ALA A 46 -4.67 16.80 29.54
C ALA A 46 -4.13 17.53 28.30
N ASP A 47 -3.19 18.45 28.51
CA ASP A 47 -2.52 19.17 27.43
C ASP A 47 -1.43 18.28 26.80
N LYS A 48 -1.69 17.89 25.55
CA LYS A 48 -0.76 17.10 24.73
C LYS A 48 0.45 17.90 24.23
N HIS A 49 0.43 19.22 24.38
CA HIS A 49 1.50 20.13 23.96
C HIS A 49 2.32 20.69 25.14
N ALA A 50 1.99 20.31 26.38
CA ALA A 50 2.78 20.67 27.55
C ALA A 50 4.24 20.26 27.37
N LEU A 51 5.18 21.07 27.84
CA LEU A 51 6.61 20.79 27.73
C LEU A 51 7.16 20.38 29.10
N ASP A 52 7.98 19.32 29.13
CA ASP A 52 8.77 18.95 30.31
C ASP A 52 9.99 19.87 30.50
N ALA A 53 10.77 19.65 31.57
CA ALA A 53 11.99 20.42 31.82
C ALA A 53 13.06 20.28 30.73
N PHE A 54 12.93 19.29 29.84
CA PHE A 54 13.81 19.07 28.68
C PHE A 54 13.22 19.63 27.38
N GLY A 55 12.10 20.35 27.45
CA GLY A 55 11.43 20.92 26.27
C GLY A 55 10.72 19.89 25.39
N ARG A 56 10.43 18.69 25.92
CA ARG A 56 9.77 17.60 25.18
C ARG A 56 8.28 17.60 25.48
N THR A 57 7.49 17.23 24.47
CA THR A 57 6.05 16.96 24.64
C THR A 57 5.81 15.54 25.16
N PRO A 58 4.64 15.24 25.75
CA PRO A 58 4.29 13.88 26.14
C PRO A 58 4.39 12.91 24.96
N THR A 59 3.93 13.32 23.78
CA THR A 59 3.98 12.50 22.56
C THR A 59 5.41 12.21 22.10
N ALA A 60 6.37 13.11 22.34
CA ALA A 60 7.77 12.86 22.01
C ALA A 60 8.38 11.72 22.84
N LEU A 61 7.86 11.48 24.06
CA LEU A 61 8.29 10.35 24.89
C LEU A 61 7.84 8.98 24.36
N LEU A 62 6.75 8.94 23.58
CA LEU A 62 6.35 7.72 22.86
C LEU A 62 7.38 7.32 21.81
N THR A 63 8.00 8.31 21.16
CA THR A 63 9.04 8.11 20.15
C THR A 63 10.39 7.78 20.78
N ALA A 64 10.72 8.38 21.94
CA ALA A 64 12.02 8.22 22.60
C ALA A 64 12.26 6.82 23.22
N ALA A 65 11.24 5.97 23.36
CA ALA A 65 11.41 4.56 23.72
C ALA A 65 12.02 3.73 22.57
N ALA A 66 12.06 4.28 21.35
CA ALA A 66 12.95 3.84 20.29
C ALA A 66 14.17 4.78 20.27
N SER A 67 15.35 4.24 20.55
CA SER A 67 16.60 5.02 20.59
C SER A 67 16.82 5.82 19.30
N PRO A 68 17.22 7.11 19.35
CA PRO A 68 17.47 7.92 18.18
C PRO A 68 18.93 7.78 17.76
N ALA A 69 19.20 6.92 16.78
CA ALA A 69 20.41 7.03 15.96
C ALA A 69 19.96 7.22 14.51
N SER A 70 20.14 8.45 14.02
CA SER A 70 19.96 8.90 12.63
C SER A 70 18.63 8.56 11.95
N VAL A 71 17.62 9.42 12.12
CA VAL A 71 16.50 9.46 11.16
C VAL A 71 16.88 10.43 10.05
N GLN A 72 17.43 9.88 8.97
CA GLN A 72 17.36 10.53 7.67
C GLN A 72 15.87 10.57 7.28
N ASP A 73 15.39 11.70 6.80
CA ASP A 73 14.00 11.92 6.33
C ASP A 73 13.58 11.02 5.13
N ASP A 74 14.38 10.00 4.79
CA ASP A 74 14.15 9.02 3.73
C ASP A 74 13.45 7.73 4.20
N GLU A 75 13.35 7.47 5.51
CA GLU A 75 12.93 6.14 6.03
C GLU A 75 11.41 5.92 6.15
N VAL A 76 10.57 6.89 5.78
CA VAL A 76 9.09 6.68 5.75
C VAL A 76 8.63 6.11 4.40
N ALA A 77 9.49 6.15 3.37
CA ALA A 77 9.23 5.46 2.10
C ALA A 77 9.58 3.95 2.17
N ALA A 78 10.55 3.58 2.99
CA ALA A 78 11.08 2.22 3.09
C ALA A 78 10.22 1.26 3.93
N THR A 79 9.31 1.76 4.77
CA THR A 79 8.43 0.95 5.63
C THR A 79 7.04 0.68 5.03
N SER A 80 6.72 1.29 3.89
CA SER A 80 5.48 0.95 3.18
C SER A 80 5.62 -0.44 2.56
N GLU A 81 4.70 -1.35 2.88
CA GLU A 81 4.69 -2.70 2.28
C GLU A 81 4.71 -2.65 0.75
N LEU A 82 4.14 -1.60 0.15
CA LEU A 82 4.13 -1.31 -1.29
C LEU A 82 5.50 -0.98 -1.90
N ALA A 83 6.51 -0.70 -1.06
CA ALA A 83 7.86 -0.37 -1.49
C ALA A 83 8.71 -1.63 -1.77
N ARG A 84 8.25 -2.82 -1.37
CA ARG A 84 8.95 -4.08 -1.67
C ARG A 84 9.00 -4.31 -3.18
N ASP A 85 10.16 -4.74 -3.68
CA ASP A 85 10.42 -4.88 -5.13
C ASP A 85 9.42 -5.79 -5.84
N CYS A 86 8.95 -6.85 -5.18
CA CYS A 86 7.92 -7.74 -5.72
C CYS A 86 6.63 -7.02 -6.12
N TYR A 87 6.27 -5.93 -5.41
CA TYR A 87 5.07 -5.15 -5.67
C TYR A 87 5.29 -3.94 -6.59
N ARG A 88 6.54 -3.68 -6.99
CA ARG A 88 6.89 -2.58 -7.90
C ARG A 88 6.83 -2.97 -9.37
N THR A 89 6.81 -4.26 -9.69
CA THR A 89 6.79 -4.76 -11.07
C THR A 89 5.51 -4.37 -11.82
N ASP A 90 5.63 -4.08 -13.12
CA ASP A 90 4.48 -3.72 -13.96
C ASP A 90 3.43 -4.83 -14.00
N LYS A 91 3.89 -6.09 -14.08
CA LYS A 91 3.03 -7.27 -14.06
C LYS A 91 2.18 -7.34 -12.78
N PHE A 92 2.81 -7.10 -11.63
CA PHE A 92 2.08 -7.06 -10.36
C PHE A 92 1.08 -5.90 -10.31
N ARG A 93 1.55 -4.68 -10.66
CA ARG A 93 0.72 -3.46 -10.66
C ARG A 93 -0.50 -3.59 -11.58
N MET A 94 -0.36 -4.21 -12.74
CA MET A 94 -1.47 -4.38 -13.69
C MET A 94 -2.41 -5.54 -13.32
N PHE A 95 -1.90 -6.69 -12.90
CA PHE A 95 -2.67 -7.95 -12.87
C PHE A 95 -2.89 -8.56 -11.49
N GLN A 96 -2.32 -8.00 -10.42
CA GLN A 96 -2.48 -8.56 -9.06
C GLN A 96 -2.86 -7.50 -8.03
N PHE A 97 -2.31 -6.29 -8.14
CA PHE A 97 -2.57 -5.21 -7.20
C PHE A 97 -4.07 -4.94 -7.08
N LYS A 98 -4.61 -5.09 -5.87
CA LYS A 98 -6.01 -4.91 -5.47
C LYS A 98 -7.03 -5.80 -6.20
N ILE A 99 -6.59 -6.94 -6.71
CA ILE A 99 -7.47 -7.91 -7.39
C ILE A 99 -7.86 -9.05 -6.44
N GLU A 100 -6.86 -9.79 -5.94
CA GLU A 100 -7.08 -10.91 -5.04
C GLU A 100 -7.29 -10.43 -3.61
N THR A 101 -8.15 -11.13 -2.85
CA THR A 101 -8.41 -10.83 -1.44
C THR A 101 -7.13 -10.95 -0.61
N CYS A 102 -6.96 -10.05 0.37
CA CYS A 102 -5.80 -10.09 1.26
C CYS A 102 -5.72 -11.43 2.02
N PRO A 103 -4.59 -12.15 1.96
CA PRO A 103 -4.42 -13.40 2.71
C PRO A 103 -4.35 -13.19 4.23
N ARG A 104 -4.07 -11.95 4.65
CA ARG A 104 -3.99 -11.53 6.06
C ARG A 104 -5.24 -10.78 6.50
N LEU A 105 -6.41 -11.14 5.95
CA LEU A 105 -7.66 -10.42 6.21
C LEU A 105 -8.02 -10.37 7.71
N GLU A 106 -7.63 -11.40 8.46
CA GLU A 106 -7.86 -11.54 9.90
C GLU A 106 -6.83 -10.76 10.75
N GLU A 107 -5.71 -10.34 10.15
CA GLU A 107 -4.65 -9.59 10.84
C GLU A 107 -4.90 -8.08 10.76
N MET A 108 -4.63 -7.35 11.85
CA MET A 108 -4.76 -5.90 11.87
C MET A 108 -3.60 -5.24 11.12
N HIS A 109 -3.87 -4.71 9.92
CA HIS A 109 -2.91 -3.93 9.14
C HIS A 109 -3.62 -2.81 8.37
N SER A 110 -2.84 -1.87 7.83
CA SER A 110 -3.39 -0.77 7.02
C SER A 110 -3.80 -1.27 5.64
N TRP A 111 -5.11 -1.48 5.43
CA TRP A 111 -5.67 -1.93 4.15
C TRP A 111 -5.40 -0.95 2.99
N THR A 112 -5.22 0.34 3.28
CA THR A 112 -4.85 1.36 2.27
C THR A 112 -3.44 1.17 1.72
N LEU A 113 -2.56 0.55 2.50
CA LEU A 113 -1.17 0.22 2.12
C LEU A 113 -1.02 -1.26 1.75
N CYS A 114 -2.04 -2.08 1.99
CA CYS A 114 -2.05 -3.47 1.56
C CYS A 114 -2.13 -3.55 0.03
N PRO A 115 -1.29 -4.35 -0.65
CA PRO A 115 -1.38 -4.50 -2.10
C PRO A 115 -2.56 -5.37 -2.55
N TYR A 116 -3.25 -6.05 -1.63
CA TYR A 116 -4.37 -6.94 -1.89
C TYR A 116 -5.72 -6.31 -1.54
N MET A 117 -6.79 -6.94 -2.01
CA MET A 117 -8.15 -6.47 -1.90
C MET A 117 -8.73 -6.68 -0.49
N HIS A 118 -9.45 -5.67 0.01
CA HIS A 118 -10.25 -5.76 1.24
C HIS A 118 -11.74 -5.55 0.97
N PRO A 119 -12.65 -6.27 1.67
CA PRO A 119 -14.09 -6.12 1.48
C PRO A 119 -14.56 -4.68 1.65
N GLY A 120 -15.36 -4.19 0.69
CA GLY A 120 -15.95 -2.85 0.72
C GLY A 120 -14.98 -1.71 0.35
N GLU A 121 -13.72 -1.99 0.05
CA GLU A 121 -12.79 -0.94 -0.36
C GLU A 121 -13.06 -0.45 -1.79
N LYS A 122 -12.89 0.86 -2.03
CA LYS A 122 -13.02 1.45 -3.37
C LYS A 122 -11.83 1.15 -4.30
N ALA A 123 -10.75 0.59 -3.75
CA ALA A 123 -9.54 0.27 -4.49
C ALA A 123 -9.58 -1.11 -5.16
N ARG A 124 -10.60 -1.95 -4.88
CA ARG A 124 -10.82 -3.24 -5.54
C ARG A 124 -10.77 -3.08 -7.06
N ARG A 125 -10.15 -4.05 -7.73
CA ARG A 125 -10.07 -4.13 -9.18
C ARG A 125 -10.48 -5.50 -9.69
N ARG A 126 -11.01 -5.51 -10.91
CA ARG A 126 -11.21 -6.70 -11.72
C ARG A 126 -9.93 -7.01 -12.50
N ASP A 127 -9.59 -8.29 -12.59
CA ASP A 127 -8.46 -8.76 -13.39
C ASP A 127 -8.74 -8.52 -14.88
N PRO A 128 -7.94 -7.70 -15.60
CA PRO A 128 -8.09 -7.48 -17.04
C PRO A 128 -7.96 -8.75 -17.89
N ARG A 129 -7.39 -9.84 -17.35
CA ARG A 129 -7.27 -11.14 -18.01
C ARG A 129 -8.58 -11.94 -17.96
N LEU A 130 -9.45 -11.65 -16.99
CA LEU A 130 -10.72 -12.36 -16.78
C LEU A 130 -11.92 -11.50 -17.18
N TYR A 131 -11.81 -10.18 -17.04
CA TYR A 131 -12.89 -9.23 -17.31
C TYR A 131 -12.46 -8.23 -18.38
N ARG A 132 -13.20 -8.18 -19.48
CA ARG A 132 -12.99 -7.20 -20.54
C ARG A 132 -13.64 -5.87 -20.17
N TYR A 133 -12.85 -4.93 -19.68
CA TYR A 133 -13.26 -3.55 -19.45
C TYR A 133 -12.22 -2.59 -20.02
N GLN A 134 -12.63 -1.36 -20.29
CA GLN A 134 -11.75 -0.30 -20.79
C GLN A 134 -11.21 0.53 -19.62
N GLY A 135 -10.01 1.09 -19.77
CA GLY A 135 -9.46 2.11 -18.86
C GLY A 135 -10.21 3.47 -18.87
N VAL A 136 -11.46 3.48 -19.32
CA VAL A 136 -12.36 4.64 -19.38
C VAL A 136 -13.33 4.55 -18.20
N PRO A 137 -13.39 5.56 -17.31
CA PRO A 137 -14.22 5.48 -16.11
C PRO A 137 -15.71 5.38 -16.44
N CYS A 138 -16.38 4.46 -15.75
CA CYS A 138 -17.81 4.25 -15.84
C CYS A 138 -18.59 5.48 -15.32
N PRO A 139 -19.50 6.07 -16.12
CA PRO A 139 -20.27 7.23 -15.68
C PRO A 139 -21.24 6.89 -14.53
N ASP A 140 -21.79 5.67 -14.51
CA ASP A 140 -22.73 5.23 -13.47
C ASP A 140 -22.00 4.95 -12.15
N TYR A 141 -20.84 4.31 -12.22
CA TYR A 141 -20.02 4.03 -11.04
C TYR A 141 -19.53 5.32 -10.39
N ARG A 142 -19.16 6.33 -11.20
CA ARG A 142 -18.79 7.66 -10.70
C ARG A 142 -19.91 8.30 -9.87
N LYS A 143 -21.18 8.01 -10.18
CA LYS A 143 -22.36 8.49 -9.45
C LYS A 143 -22.71 7.65 -8.21
N GLY A 144 -22.05 6.52 -7.99
CA GLY A 144 -22.15 5.74 -6.76
C GLY A 144 -22.23 4.23 -6.97
N LEU A 145 -23.18 3.75 -7.79
CA LEU A 145 -23.40 2.31 -7.97
C LEU A 145 -23.67 1.99 -9.43
N CYS A 146 -22.83 1.11 -9.99
CA CYS A 146 -23.01 0.58 -11.33
C CYS A 146 -23.80 -0.72 -11.29
N LYS A 147 -25.00 -0.72 -11.89
CA LYS A 147 -25.87 -1.91 -11.94
C LYS A 147 -25.32 -3.07 -12.77
N ARG A 148 -24.34 -2.79 -13.64
CA ARG A 148 -23.69 -3.82 -14.49
C ARG A 148 -22.68 -4.67 -13.72
N GLY A 149 -22.33 -4.29 -12.50
CA GLY A 149 -21.41 -5.05 -11.65
C GLY A 149 -20.08 -5.33 -12.36
N ASP A 150 -19.58 -6.56 -12.22
CA ASP A 150 -18.29 -6.93 -12.80
C ASP A 150 -18.30 -7.07 -14.33
N LEU A 151 -19.48 -7.19 -14.93
CA LEU A 151 -19.68 -7.23 -16.39
C LEU A 151 -19.66 -5.83 -17.04
N CYS A 152 -19.43 -4.77 -16.26
CA CYS A 152 -19.33 -3.41 -16.78
C CYS A 152 -18.12 -3.26 -17.74
N PRO A 153 -18.30 -2.87 -19.03
CA PRO A 153 -17.19 -2.64 -19.96
C PRO A 153 -16.32 -1.40 -19.65
N PHE A 154 -16.59 -0.68 -18.56
CA PHE A 154 -15.88 0.54 -18.18
C PHE A 154 -15.25 0.36 -16.80
N SER A 155 -14.18 1.10 -16.50
CA SER A 155 -13.48 0.99 -15.23
C SER A 155 -14.30 1.55 -14.05
N HIS A 156 -14.18 0.87 -12.91
CA HIS A 156 -14.76 1.18 -11.63
C HIS A 156 -13.66 1.68 -10.69
N GLY A 157 -13.44 3.00 -10.73
CA GLY A 157 -12.48 3.67 -9.87
C GLY A 157 -11.16 4.02 -10.56
N VAL A 158 -10.31 4.72 -9.80
CA VAL A 158 -9.05 5.29 -10.30
C VAL A 158 -8.07 4.18 -10.66
N PHE A 159 -7.94 3.15 -9.81
CA PHE A 159 -6.98 2.08 -10.03
C PHE A 159 -7.33 1.20 -11.23
N GLU A 160 -8.60 0.82 -11.43
CA GLU A 160 -8.99 0.12 -12.66
C GLU A 160 -8.72 0.96 -13.91
N SER A 161 -8.88 2.28 -13.84
CA SER A 161 -8.65 3.16 -14.99
C SER A 161 -7.17 3.25 -15.34
N TRP A 162 -6.32 3.50 -14.34
CA TRP A 162 -4.93 3.89 -14.56
C TRP A 162 -3.92 2.74 -14.48
N LEU A 163 -4.26 1.65 -13.79
CA LEU A 163 -3.48 0.41 -13.82
C LEU A 163 -3.97 -0.54 -14.92
N HIS A 164 -4.88 -0.10 -15.79
CA HIS A 164 -5.28 -0.84 -16.98
C HIS A 164 -4.09 -1.02 -17.94
N PRO A 165 -3.91 -2.18 -18.59
CA PRO A 165 -2.79 -2.40 -19.52
C PRO A 165 -2.67 -1.34 -20.62
N SER A 166 -3.79 -0.81 -21.10
CA SER A 166 -3.84 0.24 -22.14
C SER A 166 -3.51 1.66 -21.66
N LYS A 167 -3.29 1.86 -20.35
CA LYS A 167 -3.00 3.18 -19.76
C LYS A 167 -1.77 3.21 -18.88
N TYR A 168 -1.50 2.13 -18.16
CA TYR A 168 -0.43 2.08 -17.18
C TYR A 168 0.94 2.30 -17.81
N ARG A 169 1.66 3.33 -17.36
CA ARG A 169 2.98 3.73 -17.86
C ARG A 169 3.03 3.99 -19.37
N THR A 170 1.92 4.38 -19.98
CA THR A 170 1.87 4.76 -21.41
C THR A 170 2.19 6.24 -21.66
N GLN A 171 2.39 7.01 -20.59
CA GLN A 171 2.76 8.42 -20.62
C GLN A 171 3.84 8.67 -19.57
N LEU A 172 4.71 9.65 -19.84
CA LEU A 172 5.74 10.07 -18.90
C LEU A 172 5.14 10.85 -17.73
N CYS A 173 5.68 10.63 -16.54
CA CYS A 173 5.35 11.38 -15.34
C CYS A 173 5.95 12.79 -15.44
N GLN A 174 5.17 13.80 -15.09
CA GLN A 174 5.62 15.20 -15.08
C GLN A 174 6.75 15.45 -14.08
N GLU A 175 6.78 14.70 -12.98
CA GLU A 175 7.83 14.79 -11.95
C GLU A 175 9.02 13.85 -12.24
N GLY A 176 8.90 12.96 -13.23
CA GLY A 176 9.95 12.00 -13.59
C GLY A 176 10.54 11.28 -12.39
N GLN A 177 11.86 11.32 -12.26
CA GLN A 177 12.61 10.68 -11.15
C GLN A 177 12.40 11.36 -9.79
N ALA A 178 11.89 12.60 -9.75
CA ALA A 178 11.58 13.30 -8.51
C ALA A 178 10.21 12.91 -7.93
N CYS A 179 9.41 12.12 -8.65
CA CYS A 179 8.08 11.69 -8.23
C CYS A 179 8.15 10.83 -6.97
N ARG A 180 7.51 11.30 -5.88
CA ARG A 180 7.49 10.60 -4.58
C ARG A 180 6.24 9.74 -4.36
N ARG A 181 5.39 9.57 -5.39
CA ARG A 181 4.17 8.73 -5.27
C ARG A 181 4.57 7.26 -5.15
N THR A 182 4.13 6.60 -4.07
CA THR A 182 4.32 5.16 -3.85
C THR A 182 3.70 4.32 -4.96
N ILE A 183 2.60 4.81 -5.54
CA ILE A 183 1.96 4.25 -6.73
C ILE A 183 1.84 5.38 -7.76
N CYS A 184 2.80 5.45 -8.68
CA CYS A 184 2.68 6.29 -9.86
C CYS A 184 2.12 5.48 -11.04
N PHE A 185 1.16 6.07 -11.75
CA PHE A 185 0.56 5.45 -12.94
C PHE A 185 1.33 5.73 -14.24
N PHE A 186 2.30 6.62 -14.17
CA PHE A 186 3.07 7.13 -15.30
C PHE A 186 4.51 6.65 -15.22
N ALA A 187 5.20 6.61 -16.36
CA ALA A 187 6.59 6.20 -16.45
C ALA A 187 7.52 7.32 -15.96
N HIS A 188 8.48 7.03 -15.08
CA HIS A 188 9.45 8.02 -14.59
C HIS A 188 10.65 8.21 -15.53
N SER A 189 10.78 7.35 -16.54
CA SER A 189 11.81 7.43 -17.57
C SER A 189 11.36 6.71 -18.84
N VAL A 190 12.04 6.95 -19.95
CA VAL A 190 11.76 6.30 -21.24
C VAL A 190 11.85 4.76 -21.15
N PRO A 191 12.81 4.14 -20.43
CA PRO A 191 12.82 2.69 -20.24
C PRO A 191 11.61 2.12 -19.48
N GLU A 192 10.93 2.92 -18.67
CA GLU A 192 9.69 2.51 -18.00
C GLU A 192 8.43 2.75 -18.85
N LEU A 193 8.56 3.45 -19.98
CA LEU A 193 7.44 3.80 -20.85
C LEU A 193 6.99 2.56 -21.64
N ARG A 194 5.70 2.25 -21.55
CA ARG A 194 5.05 1.11 -22.18
C ARG A 194 4.22 1.55 -23.37
N GLU A 195 4.14 0.68 -24.38
CA GLU A 195 3.14 0.81 -25.42
C GLU A 195 1.76 0.37 -24.89
N PRO A 196 0.65 1.07 -25.22
CA PRO A 196 -0.69 0.67 -24.81
C PRO A 196 -1.09 -0.70 -25.36
N THR A 197 -1.48 -1.63 -24.49
CA THR A 197 -2.10 -2.91 -24.88
C THR A 197 -3.57 -2.97 -24.48
N HIS A 198 -4.48 -3.29 -25.41
CA HIS A 198 -5.93 -3.20 -25.20
C HIS A 198 -6.53 -4.35 -24.36
N CYS A 199 -5.85 -5.49 -24.35
CA CYS A 199 -6.08 -6.64 -23.49
C CYS A 199 -4.72 -7.35 -23.33
N PHE A 200 -4.52 -8.11 -22.25
CA PHE A 200 -3.42 -9.08 -22.27
C PHE A 200 -3.90 -10.20 -23.18
N ASP A 201 -3.53 -10.13 -24.45
CA ASP A 201 -3.73 -11.26 -25.35
C ASP A 201 -2.82 -12.37 -24.82
N ALA A 202 -3.40 -13.32 -24.10
CA ALA A 202 -2.70 -14.52 -23.63
C ALA A 202 -2.03 -15.27 -24.80
N ASP A 203 -2.54 -15.04 -26.01
CA ASP A 203 -2.01 -15.52 -27.28
C ASP A 203 -0.63 -14.92 -27.63
N GLU A 204 -0.33 -13.68 -27.23
CA GLU A 204 0.97 -13.04 -27.55
C GLU A 204 2.11 -13.55 -26.65
N GLU A 205 1.86 -13.76 -25.35
CA GLU A 205 2.84 -14.38 -24.45
C GLU A 205 3.05 -15.87 -24.80
N ALA A 206 2.00 -16.58 -25.19
CA ALA A 206 2.08 -17.95 -25.70
C ALA A 206 2.85 -18.01 -27.05
N ALA A 207 2.62 -17.06 -27.96
CA ALA A 207 3.34 -16.95 -29.23
C ALA A 207 4.81 -16.57 -29.04
N ALA A 208 5.11 -15.62 -28.14
CA ALA A 208 6.47 -15.22 -27.78
C ALA A 208 7.24 -16.36 -27.08
N ALA A 209 6.57 -17.13 -26.21
CA ALA A 209 7.13 -18.33 -25.59
C ALA A 209 7.37 -19.46 -26.62
N ALA A 210 6.49 -19.61 -27.61
CA ALA A 210 6.68 -20.58 -28.70
C ALA A 210 7.89 -20.25 -29.58
N LEU A 211 8.18 -18.96 -29.83
CA LEU A 211 9.37 -18.53 -30.57
C LEU A 211 10.70 -18.72 -29.81
N ARG A 212 10.65 -18.79 -28.47
CA ARG A 212 11.83 -18.98 -27.61
C ARG A 212 12.23 -20.45 -27.40
N ARG A 213 11.45 -21.42 -27.90
CA ARG A 213 11.80 -22.84 -27.79
C ARG A 213 12.99 -23.14 -28.72
N PRO A 214 14.10 -23.72 -28.22
CA PRO A 214 15.18 -24.15 -29.09
C PRO A 214 14.64 -25.20 -30.07
N ARG A 215 14.90 -25.01 -31.37
CA ARG A 215 14.53 -25.97 -32.41
C ARG A 215 15.20 -27.31 -32.10
N VAL A 216 14.44 -28.26 -31.57
CA VAL A 216 14.89 -29.66 -31.49
C VAL A 216 14.98 -30.16 -32.92
N ARG A 217 16.20 -30.44 -33.40
CA ARG A 217 16.39 -31.08 -34.71
C ARG A 217 15.70 -32.45 -34.67
N PRO A 218 14.85 -32.80 -35.65
CA PRO A 218 14.30 -34.14 -35.69
C PRO A 218 15.45 -35.13 -35.88
N SER A 219 15.53 -36.14 -35.00
CA SER A 219 16.45 -37.27 -35.18
C SER A 219 16.12 -37.97 -36.49
N ALA A 220 17.13 -38.10 -37.35
CA ALA A 220 17.03 -38.88 -38.57
C ALA A 220 16.63 -40.31 -38.21
N LYS A 221 15.46 -40.75 -38.68
CA LYS A 221 15.14 -42.19 -38.71
C LYS A 221 16.09 -42.83 -39.71
N ALA A 222 17.01 -43.65 -39.20
CA ALA A 222 17.77 -44.58 -40.01
C ALA A 222 16.79 -45.55 -40.69
N LYS A 223 16.89 -45.60 -42.01
CA LYS A 223 16.23 -46.53 -42.90
C LYS A 223 17.24 -47.66 -43.19
N GLY A 224 16.80 -48.91 -43.11
CA GLY A 224 17.57 -50.10 -43.44
C GLY A 224 16.73 -51.30 -43.02
N GLU A 225 15.76 -51.71 -43.82
CA GLU A 225 15.89 -52.64 -44.95
C GLU A 225 16.07 -54.09 -44.47
N ALA A 226 15.10 -54.90 -44.89
CA ALA A 226 15.00 -56.32 -44.69
C ALA A 226 16.00 -57.03 -45.61
N GLU A 227 16.62 -58.10 -45.12
CA GLU A 227 17.04 -59.21 -45.97
C GLU A 227 16.61 -60.54 -45.36
N ASP A 228 16.11 -61.36 -46.27
CA ASP A 228 15.49 -62.68 -46.17
C ASP A 228 16.57 -63.77 -46.03
N GLY A 229 16.26 -64.83 -45.27
CA GLY A 229 17.16 -65.97 -45.03
C GLY A 229 16.60 -66.97 -44.03
#